data_AF-A0A9X2S3J3-F1
#
_entry.id   AF-A0A9X2S3J3-F1
#
_cell.length_a   1.000
_cell.length_b   1.000
_cell.length_c   1.000
_cell.angle_alpha   90.00
_cell.angle_beta   90.00
_cell.angle_gamma   90.00
#
_symmetry.space_group_name_H-M   'P 1'
#
loop_
_entity.id
_entity.type
_entity.pdbx_description
1 polymer ?
#
loop_
_entity_poly.entity_id
_entity_poly.type
_entity_poly.pdbx_seq_one_letter_code
_entity_poly.pdbx_strand_id
1 'polypeptide(L)' 'MIKDGATTSYTYNDLNQLTKSIEHKEGKQTSNKVYNYDVNGNPTKEKDSVTNITVENTYEYEI' A
#
# COMPACT_ATOMS: atom_id res chain seq x y z
N MET A 1 7.99 8.59 -17.99
CA MET A 1 8.71 7.35 -18.39
C MET A 1 7.75 6.19 -18.20
N ILE A 2 7.24 5.61 -19.29
CA ILE A 2 6.45 4.37 -19.22
C ILE A 2 7.45 3.25 -18.92
N LYS A 3 7.47 2.78 -17.68
CA LYS A 3 8.17 1.53 -17.35
C LYS A 3 7.17 0.41 -17.67
N ASP A 4 7.41 -0.29 -18.78
CA ASP A 4 6.78 -1.58 -19.11
C ASP A 4 5.24 -1.65 -19.13
N GLY A 5 4.54 -0.60 -19.59
CA GLY A 5 3.07 -0.66 -19.77
C GLY A 5 2.28 -0.85 -18.47
N ALA A 6 2.91 -0.60 -17.32
CA ALA A 6 2.27 -0.64 -16.02
C ALA A 6 1.72 0.75 -15.63
N THR A 7 0.52 0.78 -15.08
CA THR A 7 -0.10 1.96 -14.48
C THR A 7 -0.39 1.68 -13.01
N THR A 8 -0.04 2.63 -12.15
CA THR A 8 -0.29 2.51 -10.71
C THR A 8 -1.15 3.67 -10.26
N SER A 9 -2.27 3.35 -9.60
CA SER A 9 -3.14 4.33 -8.96
C SER A 9 -2.87 4.35 -7.46
N TYR A 10 -2.84 5.55 -6.89
CA TYR A 10 -2.58 5.77 -5.47
C TYR A 10 -3.76 6.49 -4.83
N THR A 11 -4.16 6.07 -3.64
CA THR A 11 -5.17 6.75 -2.81
C THR A 11 -4.51 7.17 -1.51
N TYR A 12 -4.76 8.42 -1.11
CA TYR A 12 -4.20 9.00 0.10
C TYR A 12 -5.33 9.38 1.06
N ASN A 13 -5.04 9.36 2.37
CA ASN A 13 -5.92 9.95 3.38
C ASN A 13 -5.63 11.46 3.55
N ASP A 14 -6.39 12.11 4.44
CA ASP A 14 -6.26 13.56 4.74
C ASP A 14 -4.90 13.94 5.35
N LEU A 15 -4.17 12.97 5.91
CA LEU A 15 -2.80 13.15 6.40
C LEU A 15 -1.75 12.99 5.30
N ASN A 16 -2.16 12.87 4.04
CA ASN A 16 -1.31 12.57 2.88
C ASN A 16 -0.56 11.23 2.97
N GLN A 17 -1.09 10.27 3.72
CA GLN A 17 -0.53 8.92 3.81
C GLN A 17 -1.17 8.00 2.78
N LEU A 18 -0.38 7.11 2.17
CA LEU A 18 -0.83 6.17 1.15
C LEU A 18 -1.73 5.09 1.78
N THR A 19 -3.03 5.06 1.48
CA THR A 19 -3.95 4.04 2.01
C THR A 19 -4.21 2.90 1.03
N LYS A 20 -3.99 3.14 -0.27
CA LYS A 20 -4.18 2.12 -1.30
C LYS A 20 -3.27 2.33 -2.49
N SER A 21 -2.69 1.25 -3.02
CA SER A 21 -2.08 1.25 -4.35
C SER A 21 -2.61 0.09 -5.20
N ILE A 22 -2.95 0.37 -6.46
CA ILE A 22 -3.40 -0.64 -7.42
C ILE A 22 -2.52 -0.55 -8.65
N GLU A 23 -1.85 -1.64 -8.99
CA GLU A 23 -1.04 -1.75 -10.20
C GLU A 23 -1.80 -2.58 -11.24
N HIS A 24 -1.85 -2.05 -12.47
CA HIS A 24 -2.25 -2.79 -13.64
C HIS A 24 -1.08 -2.86 -14.62
N LYS A 25 -0.78 -4.04 -15.14
CA LYS A 25 0.15 -4.24 -16.24
C LYS A 25 -0.58 -4.91 -17.39
N GLU A 26 -0.52 -4.31 -18.58
CA GLU A 26 -1.16 -4.87 -19.79
C GLU A 26 -2.67 -5.16 -19.58
N GLY A 27 -3.36 -4.30 -18.82
CA GLY A 27 -4.79 -4.44 -18.53
C GLY A 27 -5.15 -5.44 -17.43
N LYS A 28 -4.17 -6.17 -16.87
CA LYS A 28 -4.37 -7.08 -15.73
C LYS A 28 -3.94 -6.42 -14.43
N GLN A 29 -4.77 -6.50 -13.39
CA GLN A 29 -4.38 -6.09 -12.04
C GLN A 29 -3.30 -7.05 -11.50
N THR A 30 -2.12 -6.52 -11.24
CA THR A 30 -0.95 -7.27 -10.74
C THR A 30 -0.70 -7.07 -9.25
N SER A 31 -1.24 -5.99 -8.68
CA SER A 31 -1.17 -5.72 -7.24
C SER A 31 -2.38 -4.89 -6.77
N ASN A 32 -2.86 -5.16 -5.55
CA ASN A 32 -3.88 -4.34 -4.89
C ASN A 32 -3.56 -4.29 -3.39
N LYS A 33 -2.79 -3.27 -3.02
CA LYS A 33 -2.27 -3.08 -1.67
C LYS A 33 -3.17 -2.14 -0.88
N VAL A 34 -3.46 -2.54 0.36
CA VAL A 34 -4.10 -1.71 1.38
C VAL A 34 -3.13 -1.52 2.53
N TYR A 35 -3.04 -0.30 3.04
CA TYR A 35 -2.14 0.09 4.11
C TYR A 35 -2.92 0.58 5.33
N ASN A 36 -2.46 0.21 6.52
CA ASN A 36 -2.98 0.72 7.78
C ASN A 36 -1.87 1.40 8.57
N TYR A 37 -2.28 2.36 9.41
CA TYR A 37 -1.40 3.19 10.21
C TYR A 37 -1.87 3.20 11.66
N ASP A 38 -0.94 3.35 12.59
CA ASP A 38 -1.26 3.68 13.97
C ASP A 38 -1.64 5.17 14.12
N VAL A 39 -1.95 5.57 15.36
CA VAL A 39 -2.36 6.94 15.69
C VAL A 39 -1.26 7.98 15.47
N ASN A 40 0.00 7.54 15.48
CA ASN A 40 1.18 8.38 15.27
C ASN A 40 1.56 8.44 13.78
N GLY A 41 0.87 7.68 12.93
CA GLY A 41 1.09 7.62 11.51
C GLY A 41 2.14 6.62 11.06
N ASN A 42 2.56 5.67 11.91
CA ASN A 42 3.46 4.59 11.52
C ASN A 42 2.69 3.47 10.80
N PRO A 43 3.21 2.89 9.71
CA PRO A 43 2.52 1.86 8.93
C PRO A 43 2.50 0.51 9.65
N THR A 44 1.35 0.10 10.18
CA THR A 44 1.19 -1.14 10.95
C THR A 44 0.86 -2.36 10.09
N LYS A 45 0.34 -2.16 8.88
CA LYS A 45 -0.05 -3.26 7.99
C LYS A 45 0.05 -2.89 6.52
N GLU A 46 0.55 -3.82 5.71
CA GLU A 46 0.44 -3.84 4.26
C GLU A 46 -0.18 -5.18 3.83
N LYS A 47 -1.25 -5.14 3.04
CA LYS A 47 -1.88 -6.35 2.49
C LYS A 47 -2.07 -6.21 1.01
N ASP A 48 -1.46 -7.11 0.23
CA ASP A 48 -1.71 -7.25 -1.21
C ASP A 48 -2.68 -8.40 -1.47
N SER A 49 -3.87 -8.08 -1.98
CA SER A 49 -4.90 -9.09 -2.25
C SER A 49 -4.66 -9.90 -3.53
N VAL A 50 -3.74 -9.48 -4.41
CA VAL A 50 -3.42 -10.20 -5.65
C VAL A 50 -2.35 -11.25 -5.40
N THR A 51 -1.30 -10.88 -4.65
CA THR A 51 -0.21 -11.79 -4.30
C THR A 51 -0.46 -12.59 -3.02
N ASN A 52 -1.53 -12.24 -2.28
CA ASN A 52 -1.86 -12.81 -0.96
C ASN A 52 -0.76 -12.63 0.09
N ILE A 53 0.08 -11.60 -0.09
CA ILE A 53 1.11 -11.24 0.88
C ILE A 53 0.51 -10.28 1.91
N THR A 54 0.80 -10.52 3.18
CA THR A 54 0.50 -9.61 4.29
C THR A 54 1.76 -9.40 5.11
N VAL A 55 2.08 -8.13 5.37
CA VAL A 55 3.16 -7.70 6.25
C VAL A 55 2.53 -6.92 7.40
N GLU A 56 2.88 -7.28 8.63
CA GLU A 56 2.44 -6.58 9.84
C GLU A 56 3.68 -6.05 10.57
N ASN A 57 3.66 -4.77 10.94
CA ASN A 57 4.73 -4.13 11.69
C ASN A 57 4.21 -3.70 13.06
N THR A 58 5.02 -3.94 14.08
CA THR A 58 4.79 -3.49 15.45
C THR A 58 5.85 -2.46 15.82
N TYR A 59 5.41 -1.31 16.33
CA TYR A 59 6.29 -0.26 16.81
C TYR A 59 6.16 -0.19 18.33
N GLU A 60 7.28 -0.37 19.03
CA GLU A 60 7.37 -0.13 20.47
C GLU A 60 7.72 1.34 20.70
N TYR A 61 6.99 2.01 21.58
CA TYR A 61 7.28 3.38 21.97
C TYR A 61 7.98 3.34 23.33
N GLU A 62 9.22 3.82 23.40
CA GLU A 62 9.89 4.01 24.68
C GLU A 62 9.25 5.22 25.39
N ILE A 63 8.87 5.01 26.67
CA ILE A 63 8.25 6.01 27.56
C ILE A 63 9.30 6.85 28.28
#